data_AF-A0A0L7KUB8-F1
#
_entry.id   AF-A0A0L7KUB8-F1
#
_cell.length_a   1.000
_cell.length_b   1.000
_cell.length_c   1.000
_cell.angle_alpha   90.00
_cell.angle_beta   90.00
_cell.angle_gamma   90.00
#
_symmetry.space_group_name_H-M   'P 1'
#
loop_
_entity.id
_entity.type
_entity.pdbx_description
1 polymer ?
#
loop_
_entity_poly.entity_id
_entity_poly.type
_entity_poly.pdbx_seq_one_letter_code
_entity_poly.pdbx_strand_id
1 'polypeptide(L)'
;MGVSVDDVAEQGPGLAFVAYPEALLQMPVPQMWSILFFLMLFILGLGSQFAGIEAINTAIVDRWPHLRKNYWRVTAFTCFTCFILGIPMCFSGGVLQWYWKAVWTVIIPVASVAILAFIFSDWTAPSYEDYVFPLFADLLGWAVGLSTLALFPVGVGWALYHGYTRKILHNKL
;
A
#
# COMPACT_ATOMS: atom_id res chain seq x y z
N MET A 1 3.52 -29.25 20.04
CA MET A 1 3.30 -28.03 20.84
C MET A 1 1.80 -27.87 21.06
N GLY A 2 1.34 -27.88 22.31
CA GLY A 2 -0.08 -27.72 22.67
C GLY A 2 -0.45 -26.28 23.02
N VAL A 3 0.11 -25.30 22.30
CA VAL A 3 -0.23 -23.88 22.44
C VAL A 3 -1.42 -23.54 21.53
N SER A 4 -2.27 -22.62 21.97
CA SER A 4 -3.43 -22.14 21.20
C SER A 4 -2.97 -21.49 19.89
N VAL A 5 -3.76 -21.70 18.82
CA VAL A 5 -3.49 -21.13 17.50
C VAL A 5 -3.39 -19.60 17.54
N ASP A 6 -4.03 -18.97 18.52
CA ASP A 6 -4.04 -17.52 18.71
C ASP A 6 -2.68 -16.95 19.15
N ASP A 7 -1.83 -17.73 19.84
CA ASP A 7 -0.48 -17.29 20.28
C ASP A 7 0.57 -17.39 19.15
N VAL A 8 0.32 -18.23 18.14
CA VAL A 8 1.19 -18.39 16.97
C VAL A 8 0.70 -17.61 15.76
N ALA A 9 -0.49 -17.01 15.80
CA ALA A 9 -1.09 -16.24 14.70
C ALA A 9 -0.72 -14.76 14.69
N GLU A 10 0.53 -14.41 15.04
CA GLU A 10 1.03 -13.04 14.83
C GLU A 10 1.08 -12.73 13.32
N GLN A 11 0.14 -11.93 12.83
CA GLN A 11 0.02 -11.59 11.41
C GLN A 11 1.25 -10.81 10.93
N GLY A 12 1.93 -11.33 9.91
CA GLY A 12 3.01 -10.61 9.24
C GLY A 12 4.22 -11.48 8.87
N PRO A 13 5.38 -10.85 8.60
CA PRO A 13 6.60 -11.57 8.24
C PRO A 13 7.11 -12.48 9.37
N GLY A 14 6.82 -12.15 10.63
CA GLY A 14 7.19 -12.98 11.79
C GLY A 14 6.61 -14.39 11.74
N LEU A 15 5.38 -14.55 11.24
CA LEU A 15 4.76 -15.86 11.04
C LEU A 15 5.59 -16.72 10.08
N ALA A 16 5.91 -16.18 8.90
CA ALA A 16 6.65 -16.87 7.84
C ALA A 16 8.10 -17.19 8.22
N PHE A 17 8.76 -16.37 9.03
CA PHE A 17 10.18 -16.52 9.37
C PHE A 17 10.47 -17.13 10.75
N VAL A 18 9.45 -17.27 11.62
CA VAL A 18 9.60 -17.86 12.96
C VAL A 18 8.70 -19.09 13.12
N ALA A 19 7.39 -18.94 12.94
CA ALA A 19 6.45 -20.04 13.17
C ALA A 19 6.55 -21.17 12.12
N TYR A 20 6.73 -20.82 10.84
CA TYR A 20 6.85 -21.83 9.78
C TYR A 20 8.12 -22.67 9.90
N PRO A 21 9.34 -22.11 10.03
CA PRO A 21 10.55 -22.91 10.25
C PRO A 21 10.46 -23.83 11.48
N GLU A 22 9.90 -23.34 12.59
CA GLU A 22 9.66 -24.14 13.81
C GLU A 22 8.71 -25.33 13.57
N ALA A 23 7.69 -25.16 12.72
CA ALA A 23 6.81 -26.25 12.31
C ALA A 23 7.51 -27.23 11.35
N LEU A 24 8.35 -26.74 10.42
CA LEU A 24 9.07 -27.57 9.46
C LEU A 24 10.08 -28.52 10.14
N LEU A 25 10.64 -28.12 11.28
CA LEU A 25 11.56 -28.95 12.09
C LEU A 25 10.90 -30.21 12.66
N GLN A 26 9.57 -30.24 12.79
CA GLN A 26 8.82 -31.39 13.32
C GLN A 26 8.48 -32.44 12.24
N MET A 27 8.72 -32.13 10.96
CA MET A 27 8.46 -33.05 9.84
C MET A 27 9.66 -33.95 9.55
N PRO A 28 9.45 -35.18 9.02
CA PRO A 28 10.55 -36.03 8.61
C PRO A 28 11.34 -35.37 7.47
N VAL A 29 12.67 -35.37 7.58
CA VAL A 29 13.62 -34.73 6.64
C VAL A 29 13.46 -33.19 6.57
N PRO A 30 13.66 -32.45 7.68
CA PRO A 30 13.38 -31.01 7.77
C PRO A 30 14.21 -30.13 6.81
N GLN A 31 15.39 -30.59 6.40
CA GLN A 31 16.29 -29.87 5.50
C GLN A 31 15.69 -29.69 4.10
N MET A 32 14.98 -30.72 3.59
CA MET A 32 14.35 -30.65 2.27
C MET A 32 13.18 -29.66 2.27
N TRP A 33 12.34 -29.71 3.30
CA TRP A 33 11.17 -28.84 3.42
C TRP A 33 11.55 -27.36 3.63
N SER A 34 12.61 -27.10 4.39
CA SER A 34 13.14 -25.75 4.59
C SER A 34 13.59 -25.11 3.28
N ILE A 35 14.32 -25.85 2.44
CA ILE A 35 14.79 -25.35 1.14
C ILE A 35 13.60 -25.03 0.22
N LEU A 36 12.61 -25.93 0.14
CA LEU A 36 11.42 -25.73 -0.71
C LEU A 36 10.59 -24.53 -0.24
N PHE A 37 10.45 -24.34 1.07
CA PHE A 37 9.70 -23.23 1.65
C PHE A 37 10.38 -21.88 1.37
N PHE A 38 11.69 -21.75 1.63
CA PHE A 38 12.41 -20.51 1.34
C PHE A 38 12.52 -20.23 -0.15
N LEU A 39 12.65 -21.26 -0.99
CA LEU A 39 12.62 -21.12 -2.44
C LEU A 39 11.26 -20.60 -2.93
N MET A 40 10.16 -21.11 -2.38
CA MET A 40 8.81 -20.60 -2.67
C MET A 40 8.70 -19.12 -2.31
N LEU A 41 9.09 -18.73 -1.08
CA LEU A 41 9.07 -17.33 -0.65
C LEU A 41 9.93 -16.44 -1.55
N PHE A 42 11.09 -16.94 -2.00
CA PHE A 42 11.97 -16.23 -2.92
C PHE A 42 11.33 -16.04 -4.30
N ILE A 43 10.71 -17.08 -4.88
CA ILE A 43 10.04 -16.98 -6.18
C ILE A 43 8.84 -16.02 -6.12
N LEU A 44 8.05 -16.07 -5.04
CA LEU A 44 6.94 -15.13 -4.81
C LEU A 44 7.43 -13.68 -4.69
N GLY A 45 8.52 -13.48 -3.95
CA GLY A 45 9.20 -12.20 -3.87
C GLY A 45 9.67 -11.70 -5.23
N LEU A 46 10.37 -12.54 -6.00
CA LEU A 46 10.87 -12.17 -7.33
C LEU A 46 9.74 -11.83 -8.32
N GLY A 47 8.67 -12.63 -8.36
CA GLY A 47 7.54 -12.41 -9.27
C GLY A 47 6.88 -11.04 -9.04
N SER A 48 6.67 -10.68 -7.77
CA SER A 48 6.10 -9.36 -7.43
C SER A 48 7.05 -8.20 -7.75
N GLN A 49 8.36 -8.37 -7.58
CA GLN A 49 9.36 -7.35 -7.92
C GLN A 49 9.44 -7.09 -9.44
N PHE A 50 9.33 -8.15 -10.26
CA PHE A 50 9.29 -7.98 -11.71
C PHE A 50 8.04 -7.23 -12.17
N ALA A 51 6.86 -7.60 -11.66
CA ALA A 51 5.62 -6.90 -11.96
C ALA A 51 5.68 -5.42 -11.54
N GLY A 52 6.27 -5.12 -10.38
CA GLY A 52 6.44 -3.75 -9.89
C GLY A 52 7.34 -2.89 -10.79
N ILE A 53 8.51 -3.41 -11.17
CA ILE A 53 9.46 -2.70 -12.05
C ILE A 53 8.85 -2.50 -13.44
N GLU A 54 8.15 -3.51 -13.97
CA GLU A 54 7.49 -3.42 -15.27
C GLU A 54 6.40 -2.35 -15.28
N ALA A 55 5.58 -2.27 -14.22
CA ALA A 55 4.55 -1.23 -14.08
C ALA A 55 5.17 0.18 -14.06
N ILE A 56 6.25 0.39 -13.31
CA ILE A 56 6.95 1.68 -13.23
C ILE A 56 7.55 2.04 -14.60
N ASN A 57 8.27 1.12 -15.23
CA ASN A 57 8.89 1.38 -16.53
C ASN A 57 7.85 1.65 -17.62
N THR A 58 6.70 0.97 -17.57
CA THR A 58 5.59 1.20 -18.49
C THR A 58 5.02 2.61 -18.30
N ALA A 59 4.73 3.03 -17.07
CA ALA A 59 4.26 4.39 -16.78
C ALA A 59 5.25 5.49 -17.25
N ILE A 60 6.56 5.25 -17.12
CA ILE A 60 7.60 6.17 -17.61
C ILE A 60 7.58 6.26 -19.13
N VAL A 61 7.46 5.13 -19.82
CA VAL A 61 7.45 5.06 -21.29
C VAL A 61 6.15 5.62 -21.88
N ASP A 62 5.02 5.45 -21.19
CA ASP A 62 3.73 6.03 -21.59
C ASP A 62 3.77 7.56 -21.51
N ARG A 63 4.47 8.12 -20.51
CA ARG A 63 4.67 9.57 -20.43
C ARG A 63 5.65 10.10 -21.46
N TRP A 64 6.70 9.32 -21.78
CA TRP A 64 7.76 9.73 -22.70
C TRP A 64 8.04 8.64 -23.75
N PRO A 65 7.31 8.63 -24.87
CA PRO A 65 7.39 7.54 -25.86
C PRO A 65 8.75 7.41 -26.54
N HIS A 66 9.56 8.49 -26.54
CA HIS A 66 10.93 8.46 -27.08
C HIS A 66 11.90 7.56 -26.30
N LEU A 67 11.63 7.31 -25.01
CA LEU A 67 12.44 6.41 -24.17
C LEU A 67 12.28 4.93 -24.54
N ARG A 68 11.22 4.56 -25.29
CA ARG A 68 10.92 3.17 -25.68
C ARG A 68 12.05 2.52 -26.48
N LYS A 69 12.82 3.29 -27.26
CA LYS A 69 14.00 2.79 -27.98
C LYS A 69 15.12 2.30 -27.07
N ASN A 70 15.23 2.86 -25.86
CA ASN A 70 16.30 2.58 -24.91
C ASN A 70 15.76 1.97 -23.59
N TYR A 71 14.79 1.05 -23.70
CA TYR A 71 14.09 0.46 -22.55
C TYR A 71 15.05 -0.10 -21.48
N TRP A 72 16.13 -0.78 -21.88
CA TRP A 72 17.12 -1.33 -20.95
C TRP A 72 17.79 -0.26 -20.06
N ARG A 73 17.99 0.97 -20.57
CA ARG A 73 18.55 2.08 -19.79
C ARG A 73 17.54 2.61 -18.78
N VAL A 74 16.25 2.64 -19.16
CA VAL A 74 15.15 3.02 -18.26
C VAL A 74 15.09 2.02 -17.11
N THR A 75 15.07 0.72 -17.42
CA THR A 75 15.10 -0.34 -16.39
C THR A 75 16.31 -0.23 -15.48
N ALA A 76 17.51 -0.04 -16.03
CA ALA A 76 18.72 0.10 -15.22
C ALA A 76 18.67 1.32 -14.29
N PHE A 77 18.16 2.46 -14.78
CA PHE A 77 17.98 3.66 -13.97
C PHE A 77 16.95 3.44 -12.87
N THR A 78 15.77 2.88 -13.18
CA THR A 78 14.73 2.55 -12.21
C THR A 78 15.27 1.63 -11.12
N CYS A 79 15.94 0.53 -11.49
CA CYS A 79 16.56 -0.39 -10.51
C CYS A 79 17.60 0.30 -9.63
N PHE A 80 18.44 1.17 -10.20
CA PHE A 80 19.44 1.91 -9.44
C PHE A 80 18.79 2.86 -8.43
N THR A 81 17.74 3.59 -8.84
CA THR A 81 16.99 4.45 -7.92
C THR A 81 16.30 3.67 -6.80
N CYS A 82 15.67 2.53 -7.11
CA CYS A 82 15.08 1.64 -6.11
C CYS A 82 16.12 1.08 -5.14
N PHE A 83 17.33 0.76 -5.61
CA PHE A 83 18.43 0.31 -4.75
C PHE A 83 18.85 1.40 -3.75
N ILE A 84 19.06 2.64 -4.22
CA ILE A 84 19.44 3.76 -3.35
C ILE A 84 18.33 4.07 -2.32
N LEU A 85 17.06 4.01 -2.73
CA LEU A 85 15.92 4.19 -1.82
C LEU A 85 15.74 3.02 -0.83
N GLY A 86 16.22 1.82 -1.19
CA GLY A 86 16.20 0.63 -0.33
C GLY A 86 17.32 0.59 0.71
N ILE A 87 18.45 1.24 0.48
CA ILE A 87 19.60 1.29 1.40
C ILE A 87 19.20 1.72 2.83
N PRO A 88 18.37 2.76 3.05
CA PRO A 88 17.85 3.12 4.37
C PRO A 88 17.15 1.98 5.13
N MET A 89 16.52 1.03 4.43
CA MET A 89 15.83 -0.10 5.08
C MET A 89 16.79 -1.15 5.65
N CYS A 90 18.04 -1.20 5.18
CA CYS A 90 19.04 -2.16 5.65
C CYS A 90 19.80 -1.68 6.89
N PHE A 91 19.64 -0.41 7.29
CA PHE A 91 20.27 0.13 8.49
C PHE A 91 19.42 -0.10 9.76
N SER A 92 20.08 -0.15 10.92
CA SER A 92 19.48 -0.49 12.22
C SER A 92 18.23 0.34 12.57
N GLY A 93 17.40 -0.20 13.47
CA GLY A 93 15.97 0.12 13.68
C GLY A 93 15.59 1.59 13.85
N GLY A 94 16.52 2.49 14.18
CA GLY A 94 16.27 3.94 14.16
C GLY A 94 15.95 4.46 12.76
N VAL A 95 16.65 4.01 11.73
CA VAL A 95 16.42 4.45 10.34
C VAL A 95 15.11 3.90 9.79
N LEU A 96 14.73 2.67 10.17
CA LEU A 96 13.45 2.07 9.78
C LEU A 96 12.25 2.82 10.39
N GLN A 97 12.33 3.25 11.65
CA GLN A 97 11.29 4.07 12.26
C GLN A 97 11.16 5.43 11.58
N TRP A 98 12.28 6.07 11.23
CA TRP A 98 12.28 7.32 10.47
C TRP A 98 11.72 7.15 9.05
N TYR A 99 12.08 6.07 8.38
CA TYR A 99 11.53 5.70 7.07
C TYR A 99 10.00 5.56 7.14
N TRP A 100 9.49 4.76 8.08
CA TRP A 100 8.05 4.54 8.19
C TRP A 100 7.30 5.83 8.50
N LYS A 101 7.87 6.68 9.37
CA LYS A 101 7.34 8.02 9.63
C LYS A 101 7.31 8.87 8.35
N ALA A 102 8.38 8.92 7.58
CA ALA A 102 8.45 9.68 6.32
C ALA A 102 7.44 9.17 5.29
N VAL A 103 7.25 7.85 5.20
CA VAL A 103 6.27 7.24 4.29
C VAL A 103 4.85 7.68 4.63
N TRP A 104 4.46 7.59 5.90
CA TRP A 104 3.09 7.92 6.33
C TRP A 104 2.81 9.42 6.32
N THR A 105 3.84 10.25 6.57
CA THR A 105 3.66 11.70 6.70
C THR A 105 3.83 12.46 5.39
N VAL A 106 4.66 11.96 4.47
CA VAL A 106 5.01 12.71 3.24
C VAL A 106 4.70 11.91 1.99
N ILE A 107 5.21 10.68 1.88
CA ILE A 107 5.14 9.94 0.61
C ILE A 107 3.70 9.52 0.27
N ILE A 108 2.96 8.96 1.23
CA ILE A 108 1.57 8.54 0.99
C ILE A 108 0.67 9.74 0.69
N PRO A 109 0.66 10.84 1.48
CA PRO A 109 -0.16 12.00 1.18
C PRO A 109 0.15 12.61 -0.18
N VAL A 110 1.44 12.73 -0.54
CA VAL A 110 1.85 13.26 -1.86
C VAL A 110 1.37 12.33 -2.98
N ALA A 111 1.51 11.01 -2.83
CA ALA A 111 1.04 10.05 -3.82
C ALA A 111 -0.50 10.10 -3.97
N SER A 112 -1.24 10.19 -2.87
CA SER A 112 -2.70 10.34 -2.89
C SER A 112 -3.13 11.63 -3.59
N VAL A 113 -2.47 12.75 -3.31
CA VAL A 113 -2.75 14.03 -3.97
C VAL A 113 -2.38 13.97 -5.46
N ALA A 114 -1.25 13.34 -5.81
CA ALA A 114 -0.84 13.18 -7.20
C ALA A 114 -1.85 12.35 -8.01
N ILE A 115 -2.31 11.22 -7.47
CA ILE A 115 -3.32 10.38 -8.13
C ILE A 115 -4.63 11.16 -8.31
N LEU A 116 -5.08 11.89 -7.28
CA LEU A 116 -6.26 12.75 -7.41
C LEU A 116 -6.07 13.84 -8.48
N ALA A 117 -4.91 14.49 -8.53
CA ALA A 117 -4.61 15.51 -9.53
C ALA A 117 -4.60 14.95 -10.96
N PHE A 118 -4.11 13.72 -11.15
CA PHE A 118 -4.22 13.02 -12.44
C PHE A 118 -5.67 12.73 -12.81
N ILE A 119 -6.48 12.22 -11.87
CA ILE A 119 -7.92 11.97 -12.10
C ILE A 119 -8.65 13.26 -12.50
N PHE A 120 -8.33 14.39 -11.87
CA PHE A 120 -8.91 15.68 -12.25
C PHE A 120 -8.42 16.20 -13.60
N SER A 121 -7.16 15.93 -13.96
CA SER A 121 -6.59 16.40 -15.23
C SER A 121 -7.18 15.68 -16.43
N ASP A 122 -7.47 14.39 -16.30
CA ASP A 122 -8.06 13.56 -17.34
C ASP A 122 -9.59 13.37 -17.16
N TRP A 123 -10.26 14.32 -16.49
CA TRP A 123 -11.70 14.22 -16.29
C TRP A 123 -12.45 14.34 -17.62
N THR A 124 -13.01 13.21 -18.07
CA THR A 124 -13.92 13.13 -19.21
C THR A 124 -15.29 12.65 -18.73
N ALA A 125 -16.36 13.09 -19.40
CA ALA A 125 -17.70 12.62 -19.07
C ALA A 125 -17.74 11.09 -19.22
N PRO A 126 -18.24 10.34 -18.21
CA PRO A 126 -18.32 8.89 -18.30
C PRO A 126 -19.10 8.51 -19.57
N SER A 127 -18.48 7.72 -20.44
CA SER A 127 -19.09 7.18 -21.66
C SER A 127 -18.80 5.69 -21.73
N TYR A 128 -19.82 4.88 -22.03
CA TYR A 128 -19.65 3.46 -22.27
C TYR A 128 -19.87 3.20 -23.76
N GLU A 129 -18.79 2.86 -24.47
CA GLU A 129 -18.75 2.78 -25.94
C GLU A 129 -19.22 4.10 -26.58
N ASP A 130 -20.36 4.09 -27.29
CA ASP A 130 -20.94 5.27 -27.96
C ASP A 130 -22.03 5.97 -27.13
N TYR A 131 -22.31 5.50 -25.90
CA TYR A 131 -23.35 6.04 -25.04
C TYR A 131 -22.76 6.99 -23.98
N VAL A 132 -23.15 8.27 -24.05
CA VAL A 132 -22.83 9.27 -23.04
C VAL A 132 -23.90 9.25 -21.95
N PHE A 133 -23.50 9.07 -20.69
CA PHE A 133 -24.45 9.00 -19.59
C PHE A 133 -25.17 10.34 -19.36
N PRO A 134 -26.48 10.32 -19.04
CA PRO A 134 -27.23 11.52 -18.72
C PRO A 134 -26.81 12.12 -17.37
N LEU A 135 -26.99 13.44 -17.21
CA LEU A 135 -26.58 14.20 -16.01
C LEU A 135 -27.06 13.62 -14.67
N PHE A 136 -28.23 12.98 -14.64
CA PHE A 136 -28.72 12.33 -13.42
C PHE A 136 -27.82 11.17 -12.94
N ALA A 137 -27.26 10.39 -13.87
CA ALA A 137 -26.36 9.28 -13.55
C ALA A 137 -25.00 9.79 -13.05
N ASP A 138 -24.49 10.86 -13.64
CA ASP A 138 -23.26 11.51 -13.20
C ASP A 138 -23.41 12.11 -11.79
N LEU A 139 -24.50 12.84 -11.53
CA LEU A 139 -24.82 13.37 -10.20
C LEU A 139 -24.96 12.27 -9.14
N LEU A 140 -25.57 11.13 -9.49
CA LEU A 140 -25.62 9.97 -8.58
C LEU A 140 -24.22 9.42 -8.26
N GLY A 141 -23.33 9.34 -9.24
CA GLY A 141 -21.94 8.92 -9.04
C GLY A 141 -21.20 9.83 -8.05
N TRP A 142 -21.30 11.14 -8.27
CA TRP A 142 -20.73 12.13 -7.34
C TRP A 142 -21.37 12.10 -5.96
N ALA A 143 -22.70 11.90 -5.86
CA ALA A 143 -23.39 11.79 -4.59
C ALA A 143 -22.94 10.56 -3.78
N VAL A 144 -22.76 9.40 -4.43
CA VAL A 144 -22.23 8.20 -3.80
C VAL A 144 -20.79 8.42 -3.32
N GLY A 145 -19.93 9.03 -4.14
CA GLY A 145 -18.55 9.36 -3.76
C GLY A 145 -18.46 10.32 -2.57
N LEU A 146 -19.26 11.40 -2.58
CA LEU A 146 -19.29 12.38 -1.49
C LEU A 146 -19.93 11.83 -0.22
N SER A 147 -20.86 10.87 -0.32
CA SER A 147 -21.53 10.28 0.85
C SER A 147 -20.56 9.59 1.81
N THR A 148 -19.56 8.87 1.27
CA THR A 148 -18.56 8.16 2.08
C THR A 148 -17.56 9.12 2.73
N LEU A 149 -17.26 10.24 2.05
CA LEU A 149 -16.39 11.30 2.56
C LEU A 149 -17.07 12.16 3.63
N ALA A 150 -18.40 12.35 3.54
CA ALA A 150 -19.17 13.16 4.48
C ALA A 150 -19.29 12.54 5.89
N LEU A 151 -19.14 11.22 6.03
CA LEU A 151 -19.20 10.54 7.32
C LEU A 151 -18.06 10.95 8.27
N PHE A 152 -16.88 11.24 7.73
CA PHE A 152 -15.73 11.68 8.52
C PHE A 152 -15.94 13.02 9.25
N PRO A 153 -16.29 14.14 8.58
CA PRO A 153 -16.52 15.42 9.26
C PRO A 153 -17.72 15.38 10.19
N VAL A 154 -18.79 14.65 9.83
CA VAL A 154 -19.96 14.47 10.71
C VAL A 154 -19.58 13.70 11.98
N GLY A 155 -18.81 12.62 11.84
CA GLY A 155 -18.29 11.84 12.97
C GLY A 155 -17.37 12.66 13.88
N VAL A 156 -16.46 13.46 13.30
CA VAL A 156 -15.57 14.35 14.04
C VAL A 156 -16.37 15.44 14.78
N GLY A 157 -17.36 16.06 14.12
CA GLY A 157 -18.22 17.08 14.73
C GLY A 157 -19.04 16.53 15.90
N TRP A 158 -19.62 15.34 15.74
CA TRP A 158 -20.36 14.66 16.81
C TRP A 158 -19.46 14.29 18.00
N ALA A 159 -18.26 13.76 17.72
CA ALA A 159 -17.28 13.41 18.75
C ALA A 159 -16.78 14.64 19.52
N LEU A 160 -16.54 15.76 18.84
CA LEU A 160 -16.16 17.03 19.46
C LEU A 160 -17.29 17.60 20.33
N TYR A 161 -18.53 17.56 19.85
CA TYR A 161 -19.70 18.01 20.61
C TYR A 161 -19.90 17.22 21.91
N HIS A 162 -19.83 15.88 21.84
CA HIS A 162 -19.94 15.02 23.02
C HIS A 162 -18.72 15.12 23.95
N GLY A 163 -17.51 15.29 23.39
CA GLY A 163 -16.27 15.48 24.16
C GLY A 163 -16.24 16.80 24.94
N TYR A 164 -16.70 17.89 24.32
CA TYR A 164 -16.80 19.22 24.95
C TYR A 164 -17.87 19.24 26.07
N THR A 165 -19.02 18.62 25.81
CA THR A 165 -20.12 18.51 26.79
C THR A 165 -19.71 17.72 28.03
N ARG A 166 -18.95 16.62 27.87
CA ARG A 166 -18.43 15.85 29.02
C ARG A 166 -17.42 16.63 29.88
N LYS A 167 -16.54 17.42 29.28
CA LYS A 167 -15.56 18.24 30.03
C LYS A 167 -16.22 19.35 30.84
N ILE A 168 -17.27 19.98 30.32
CA ILE A 168 -18.01 21.02 31.05
C ILE A 168 -18.75 20.43 32.27
N LEU A 169 -19.33 19.24 32.14
CA LEU A 169 -20.06 18.60 33.22
C LEU A 169 -19.13 18.24 34.40
N HIS A 170 -17.91 17.76 34.09
CA HIS A 170 -16.92 17.36 35.10
C HIS A 170 -16.23 18.53 35.82
N ASN A 171 -16.25 19.73 35.25
CA ASN A 171 -15.68 20.95 35.85
C ASN A 171 -16.72 21.75 36.66
N LYS A 172 -17.98 21.28 36.70
CA LYS A 172 -19.07 21.84 37.51
C LYS A 172 -19.47 20.98 38.72
N LEU A 173 -18.89 19.79 38.85
CA LEU A 173 -18.99 18.89 40.02
C LEU A 173 -17.68 18.96 40.80
#